data_AF-A0AAJ5X3L9-F1
#
_entry.id   AF-A0AAJ5X3L9-F1
#
_cell.length_a   1.000
_cell.length_b   1.000
_cell.length_c   1.000
_cell.angle_alpha   90.00
_cell.angle_beta   90.00
_cell.angle_gamma   90.00
#
_symmetry.space_group_name_H-M   'P 1'
#
loop_
_entity.id
_entity.type
_entity.pdbx_description
1 polymer ?
#
loop_
_entity_poly.entity_id
_entity_poly.type
_entity_poly.pdbx_seq_one_letter_code
_entity_poly.pdbx_strand_id
1 'polypeptide(L)'
;MGGSAAPVVSLLFEEAVRPDALAIHELAVRSSEFTVSHDPLEDDGGKGGGKDGGNAGGNWLELLANGLTFDLKGLAPGSAGPPERHSNLFDLPARFNPFRFSAVTLTPGPHLLDGAAMMPVVRSQMWLTAQLARLPGLRAIGWLPARALSGPGHFRRSIGRWLEGGAFPGIGLTALLTVPDGGMQSEGLAFFTGQELRIEPELTADGPRAARIALRLIHELVERGPVEAPESIIGPAGEALRLDPSPNGRFVRVRIA
;
A
#
# COMPACT_ATOMS: atom_id res chain seq x y z
N MET A 1 5.31 9.49 19.82
CA MET A 1 4.95 9.72 18.42
C MET A 1 5.34 8.49 17.62
N GLY A 2 4.40 7.57 17.38
CA GLY A 2 4.65 6.47 16.43
C GLY A 2 4.58 7.08 15.03
N GLY A 3 5.69 7.10 14.30
CA GLY A 3 5.67 7.58 12.92
C GLY A 3 4.67 6.75 12.13
N SER A 4 3.65 7.41 11.56
CA SER A 4 2.78 6.75 10.59
C SER A 4 3.66 6.20 9.47
N ALA A 5 3.45 4.93 9.11
CA ALA A 5 4.23 4.32 8.03
C ALA A 5 4.03 5.14 6.75
N ALA A 6 5.12 5.43 6.05
CA ALA A 6 5.03 6.23 4.84
C ALA A 6 4.17 5.50 3.79
N PRO A 7 3.23 6.20 3.11
CA PRO A 7 2.30 5.66 2.11
C PRO A 7 3.03 5.37 0.78
N VAL A 8 4.05 4.52 0.84
CA VAL A 8 4.91 4.21 -0.31
C VAL A 8 4.40 2.96 -0.99
N VAL A 9 4.15 3.08 -2.29
CA VAL A 9 4.00 1.94 -3.19
C VAL A 9 5.33 1.67 -3.88
N SER A 10 5.73 0.41 -3.98
CA SER A 10 6.94 -0.02 -4.67
C SER A 10 6.59 -0.93 -5.84
N LEU A 11 6.95 -0.57 -7.06
CA LEU A 11 6.81 -1.39 -8.26
C LEU A 11 8.16 -2.07 -8.51
N LEU A 12 8.22 -3.39 -8.41
CA LEU A 12 9.48 -4.15 -8.50
C LEU A 12 9.72 -4.69 -9.91
N PHE A 13 10.84 -4.29 -10.51
CA PHE A 13 11.28 -4.72 -11.84
C PHE A 13 12.66 -5.37 -11.77
N GLU A 14 12.97 -6.22 -12.76
CA GLU A 14 14.39 -6.52 -13.01
C GLU A 14 15.06 -5.26 -13.56
N GLU A 15 16.32 -5.01 -13.19
CA GLU A 15 17.03 -3.77 -13.56
C GLU A 15 17.00 -3.50 -15.07
N ALA A 16 17.15 -4.55 -15.89
CA ALA A 16 17.19 -4.46 -17.35
C ALA A 16 15.86 -4.05 -18.00
N VAL A 17 14.74 -4.14 -17.29
CA VAL A 17 13.39 -3.83 -17.80
C VAL A 17 12.68 -2.78 -16.94
N ARG A 18 13.41 -2.09 -16.07
CA ARG A 18 12.90 -0.98 -15.28
C ARG A 18 12.45 0.14 -16.22
N PRO A 19 11.23 0.69 -16.05
CA PRO A 19 10.74 1.73 -16.95
C PRO A 19 11.57 3.02 -16.79
N ASP A 20 11.74 3.71 -17.91
CA ASP A 20 12.19 5.10 -17.97
C ASP A 20 11.00 6.06 -18.05
N ALA A 21 11.27 7.37 -18.12
CA ALA A 21 10.22 8.37 -18.25
C ALA A 21 9.37 8.20 -19.51
N LEU A 22 9.99 7.82 -20.64
CA LEU A 22 9.29 7.62 -21.92
C LEU A 22 8.24 6.51 -21.81
N ALA A 23 8.57 5.38 -21.19
CA ALA A 23 7.63 4.28 -20.97
C ALA A 23 6.41 4.71 -20.13
N ILE A 24 6.59 5.64 -19.19
CA ILE A 24 5.49 6.21 -18.37
C ILE A 24 4.62 7.14 -19.21
N HIS A 25 5.22 8.03 -20.00
CA HIS A 25 4.49 8.90 -20.95
C HIS A 25 3.67 8.07 -21.95
N GLU A 26 4.26 7.04 -22.56
CA GLU A 26 3.57 6.15 -23.49
C GLU A 26 2.37 5.43 -22.84
N LEU A 27 2.52 4.99 -21.57
CA LEU A 27 1.42 4.40 -20.82
C LEU A 27 0.31 5.42 -20.52
N ALA A 28 0.69 6.63 -20.10
CA ALA A 28 -0.26 7.72 -19.81
C ALA A 28 -1.10 8.04 -21.05
N VAL A 29 -0.46 8.26 -22.20
CA VAL A 29 -1.13 8.52 -23.49
C VAL A 29 -2.03 7.36 -23.90
N ARG A 30 -1.50 6.13 -23.90
CA ARG A 30 -2.25 4.94 -24.36
C ARG A 30 -3.47 4.64 -23.51
N SER A 31 -3.38 4.85 -22.19
CA SER A 31 -4.50 4.61 -21.28
C SER A 31 -5.49 5.77 -21.26
N SER A 32 -5.00 7.01 -21.37
CA SER A 32 -5.77 8.23 -21.11
C SER A 32 -6.40 8.26 -19.71
N GLU A 33 -5.84 7.50 -18.78
CA GLU A 33 -6.37 7.34 -17.44
C GLU A 33 -5.72 8.33 -16.45
N PHE A 34 -4.44 8.63 -16.63
CA PHE A 34 -3.67 9.60 -15.83
C PHE A 34 -2.76 10.42 -16.75
N THR A 35 -2.17 11.50 -16.24
CA THR A 35 -1.24 12.34 -17.00
C THR A 35 0.08 12.52 -16.26
N VAL A 36 1.18 12.72 -17.00
CA VAL A 36 2.42 13.27 -16.44
C VAL A 36 2.24 14.78 -16.36
N SER A 37 2.20 15.35 -15.15
CA SER A 37 1.99 16.78 -14.93
C SER A 37 3.29 17.57 -14.86
N HIS A 38 4.41 16.91 -14.54
CA HIS A 38 5.74 17.50 -14.53
C HIS A 38 6.82 16.46 -14.84
N ASP A 39 7.74 16.82 -15.74
CA ASP A 39 8.93 16.06 -16.08
C ASP A 39 10.14 17.02 -16.03
N PRO A 40 10.98 16.96 -14.99
CA PRO A 40 12.12 17.86 -14.84
C PRO A 40 13.11 17.81 -16.01
N LEU A 41 13.22 16.69 -16.71
CA LEU A 41 14.14 16.55 -17.84
C LEU A 41 13.63 17.26 -19.11
N GLU A 42 12.31 17.35 -19.28
CA GLU A 42 11.69 18.09 -20.39
C GLU A 42 11.65 19.59 -20.09
N ASP A 43 11.36 19.97 -18.84
CA ASP A 43 11.19 21.37 -18.43
C ASP A 43 12.51 22.16 -18.34
N ASP A 44 13.63 21.49 -18.01
CA ASP A 44 14.96 22.14 -17.94
C ASP A 44 15.61 22.39 -19.31
N GLY A 45 14.91 22.12 -20.43
CA GLY A 45 15.27 22.60 -21.77
C GLY A 45 16.68 22.25 -22.24
N GLY A 46 17.25 21.13 -21.80
CA GLY A 46 18.59 20.68 -22.17
C GLY A 46 19.73 21.63 -21.78
N LYS A 47 19.51 22.59 -20.87
CA LYS A 47 20.56 23.51 -20.41
C LYS A 47 21.03 23.17 -18.99
N GLY A 48 22.11 22.41 -18.94
CA GLY A 48 23.17 22.63 -17.95
C GLY A 48 23.28 21.57 -16.87
N GLY A 49 24.19 20.62 -17.09
CA GLY A 49 24.85 19.91 -16.00
C GLY A 49 25.53 20.91 -15.06
N GLY A 50 24.88 21.19 -13.93
CA GLY A 50 25.48 21.86 -12.79
C GLY A 50 26.36 20.88 -12.02
N LYS A 51 27.67 21.08 -12.08
CA LYS A 51 28.65 20.45 -11.20
C LYS A 51 28.48 21.03 -9.78
N ASP A 52 27.50 20.56 -9.03
CA ASP A 52 27.49 20.67 -7.58
C ASP A 52 27.06 19.32 -6.99
N GLY A 53 27.95 18.74 -6.18
CA GLY A 53 27.87 17.37 -5.67
C GLY A 53 26.80 17.17 -4.60
N GLY A 54 25.52 17.23 -4.98
CA GLY A 54 24.41 16.91 -4.10
C GLY A 54 23.06 16.87 -4.82
N ASN A 55 22.60 15.65 -5.09
CA ASN A 55 21.25 15.25 -5.55
C ASN A 55 21.02 15.18 -7.08
N ALA A 56 20.91 13.95 -7.57
CA ALA A 56 20.57 13.57 -8.94
C ALA A 56 19.09 13.87 -9.26
N GLY A 57 18.77 15.14 -9.49
CA GLY A 57 17.40 15.66 -9.64
C GLY A 57 16.62 15.28 -10.90
N GLY A 58 17.06 14.31 -11.71
CA GLY A 58 16.54 14.11 -13.08
C GLY A 58 15.93 12.74 -13.40
N ASN A 59 15.37 11.98 -12.46
CA ASN A 59 14.71 10.69 -12.79
C ASN A 59 13.46 10.44 -11.93
N TRP A 60 12.58 11.44 -11.88
CA TRP A 60 11.28 11.33 -11.27
C TRP A 60 10.24 12.05 -12.14
N LEU A 61 8.98 11.65 -12.01
CA LEU A 61 7.85 12.28 -12.69
C LEU A 61 6.78 12.63 -11.67
N GLU A 62 6.10 13.77 -11.86
CA GLU A 62 4.84 14.02 -11.19
C GLU A 62 3.70 13.47 -12.04
N LEU A 63 2.85 12.64 -11.43
CA LEU A 63 1.68 12.04 -12.06
C LEU A 63 0.42 12.65 -11.47
N LEU A 64 -0.49 13.12 -12.32
CA LEU A 64 -1.81 13.61 -11.93
C LEU A 64 -2.86 12.52 -12.18
N ALA A 65 -3.59 12.16 -11.12
CA ALA A 65 -4.67 11.18 -11.14
C ALA A 65 -5.80 11.61 -10.21
N ASN A 66 -7.04 11.63 -10.72
CA ASN A 66 -8.25 12.01 -9.96
C ASN A 66 -8.12 13.37 -9.23
N GLY A 67 -7.43 14.33 -9.84
CA GLY A 67 -7.20 15.66 -9.25
C GLY A 67 -6.14 15.71 -8.14
N LEU A 68 -5.38 14.63 -7.94
CA LEU A 68 -4.30 14.53 -6.94
C LEU A 68 -2.98 14.24 -7.65
N THR A 69 -1.86 14.78 -7.15
CA THR A 69 -0.54 14.50 -7.72
C THR A 69 0.30 13.57 -6.85
N PHE A 70 1.09 12.74 -7.53
CA PHE A 70 1.93 11.71 -6.96
C PHE A 70 3.32 11.74 -7.59
N ASP A 71 4.35 11.58 -6.78
CA ASP A 71 5.72 11.48 -7.25
C ASP A 71 6.02 10.03 -7.61
N LEU A 72 6.46 9.80 -8.85
CA LEU A 72 7.03 8.53 -9.30
C LEU A 72 8.56 8.67 -9.36
N LYS A 73 9.30 7.90 -8.56
CA LYS A 73 10.76 8.00 -8.41
C LYS A 73 11.44 6.67 -8.72
N GLY A 74 12.73 6.74 -9.06
CA GLY A 74 13.54 5.55 -9.31
C GLY A 74 13.38 5.00 -10.72
N LEU A 75 13.04 5.84 -11.69
CA LEU A 75 13.01 5.50 -13.12
C LEU A 75 14.42 5.30 -13.68
N ALA A 76 14.55 4.48 -14.73
CA ALA A 76 15.79 4.37 -15.50
C ALA A 76 16.00 5.65 -16.34
N PRO A 77 17.26 6.05 -16.63
CA PRO A 77 18.53 5.45 -16.19
C PRO A 77 18.97 5.87 -14.77
N GLY A 78 18.13 6.58 -14.02
CA GLY A 78 18.44 7.04 -12.66
C GLY A 78 18.64 5.93 -11.63
N SER A 79 19.06 6.30 -10.43
CA SER A 79 19.19 5.36 -9.32
C SER A 79 17.83 4.77 -8.94
N ALA A 80 17.74 3.44 -8.94
CA ALA A 80 16.56 2.76 -8.41
C ALA A 80 16.36 3.07 -6.93
N GLY A 81 15.10 3.07 -6.48
CA GLY A 81 14.82 3.03 -5.04
C GLY A 81 15.25 1.67 -4.47
N PRO A 82 15.70 1.61 -3.20
CA PRO A 82 15.93 0.33 -2.56
C PRO A 82 14.59 -0.42 -2.43
N PRO A 83 14.56 -1.75 -2.63
CA PRO A 83 13.38 -2.53 -2.28
C PRO A 83 13.18 -2.47 -0.77
N GLU A 84 12.06 -1.90 -0.35
CA GLU A 84 11.68 -1.82 1.06
C GLU A 84 11.49 -3.22 1.67
N ARG A 85 11.62 -3.32 3.00
CA ARG A 85 11.49 -4.61 3.71
C ARG A 85 10.03 -5.06 3.82
N HIS A 86 9.53 -5.70 2.76
CA HIS A 86 8.26 -6.40 2.77
C HIS A 86 8.41 -7.83 3.32
N SER A 87 7.51 -8.26 4.19
CA SER A 87 7.48 -9.59 4.82
C SER A 87 6.27 -10.43 4.41
N ASN A 88 5.20 -9.79 3.93
CA ASN A 88 3.93 -10.45 3.65
C ASN A 88 3.78 -10.66 2.13
N LEU A 89 3.69 -11.91 1.67
CA LEU A 89 3.63 -12.25 0.24
C LEU A 89 2.23 -12.72 -0.15
N PHE A 90 1.64 -12.14 -1.20
CA PHE A 90 0.32 -12.48 -1.72
C PHE A 90 0.37 -12.72 -3.23
N ASP A 91 -0.16 -13.86 -3.69
CA ASP A 91 -0.10 -14.27 -5.10
C ASP A 91 1.33 -14.22 -5.70
N LEU A 92 2.33 -14.55 -4.87
CA LEU A 92 3.73 -14.60 -5.22
C LEU A 92 4.32 -15.96 -4.78
N PRO A 93 5.40 -16.43 -5.43
CA PRO A 93 6.11 -17.63 -4.97
C PRO A 93 6.58 -17.48 -3.53
N ALA A 94 6.47 -18.54 -2.71
CA ALA A 94 6.90 -18.52 -1.31
C ALA A 94 8.37 -18.13 -1.10
N ARG A 95 9.23 -18.31 -2.12
CA ARG A 95 10.65 -17.94 -2.11
C ARG A 95 10.95 -16.67 -2.92
N PHE A 96 9.94 -15.83 -3.17
CA PHE A 96 10.14 -14.55 -3.83
C PHE A 96 11.09 -13.69 -2.99
N ASN A 97 12.19 -13.24 -3.62
CA ASN A 97 13.19 -12.42 -2.95
C ASN A 97 13.16 -11.00 -3.55
N PRO A 98 12.59 -10.01 -2.84
CA PRO A 98 12.48 -8.64 -3.36
C PRO A 98 13.84 -7.96 -3.57
N PHE A 99 14.89 -8.39 -2.87
CA PHE A 99 16.24 -7.82 -2.98
C PHE A 99 16.94 -8.13 -4.31
N ARG A 100 16.34 -8.94 -5.19
CA ARG A 100 16.85 -9.17 -6.56
C ARG A 100 16.29 -8.17 -7.58
N PHE A 101 15.43 -7.26 -7.15
CA PHE A 101 14.70 -6.35 -8.02
C PHE A 101 14.98 -4.90 -7.62
N SER A 102 14.74 -4.02 -8.58
CA SER A 102 14.85 -2.58 -8.43
C SER A 102 13.46 -1.98 -8.29
N ALA A 103 13.32 -1.02 -7.37
CA ALA A 103 12.04 -0.40 -7.08
C ALA A 103 11.89 0.94 -7.82
N VAL A 104 10.73 1.09 -8.48
CA VAL A 104 10.16 2.38 -8.83
C VAL A 104 9.10 2.68 -7.77
N THR A 105 9.21 3.82 -7.08
CA THR A 105 8.32 4.14 -5.97
C THR A 105 7.30 5.20 -6.36
N LEU A 106 6.07 5.03 -5.88
CA LEU A 106 4.98 5.99 -6.03
C LEU A 106 4.58 6.49 -4.64
N THR A 107 4.65 7.80 -4.42
CA THR A 107 4.27 8.45 -3.16
C THR A 107 3.32 9.61 -3.42
N PRO A 108 2.38 9.94 -2.49
CA PRO A 108 1.64 11.19 -2.56
C PRO A 108 2.61 12.38 -2.66
N GLY A 109 2.25 13.39 -3.44
CA GLY A 109 3.05 14.62 -3.53
C GLY A 109 3.17 15.30 -2.16
N PRO A 110 4.17 16.19 -1.95
CA PRO A 110 4.46 16.79 -0.64
C PRO A 110 3.25 17.46 0.04
N HIS A 111 2.34 18.04 -0.75
CA HIS A 111 1.13 18.72 -0.27
C HIS A 111 0.02 17.76 0.20
N LEU A 112 0.13 16.46 -0.07
CA LEU A 112 -0.82 15.42 0.38
C LEU A 112 -0.34 14.66 1.62
N LEU A 113 0.90 14.87 2.08
CA LEU A 113 1.51 14.03 3.11
C LEU A 113 0.73 14.03 4.44
N ASP A 114 0.25 15.20 4.87
CA ASP A 114 -0.53 15.34 6.11
C ASP A 114 -1.88 14.60 6.03
N GLY A 115 -2.39 14.39 4.81
CA GLY A 115 -3.66 13.72 4.53
C GLY A 115 -3.49 12.36 3.84
N ALA A 116 -2.29 11.77 3.86
CA ALA A 116 -2.03 10.63 2.98
C ALA A 116 -2.81 9.35 3.34
N ALA A 117 -3.24 9.24 4.59
CA ALA A 117 -4.11 8.15 5.05
C ALA A 117 -5.58 8.35 4.68
N MET A 118 -5.97 9.53 4.18
CA MET A 118 -7.36 9.80 3.82
C MET A 118 -7.78 8.90 2.66
N MET A 119 -8.98 8.32 2.77
CA MET A 119 -9.49 7.37 1.78
C MET A 119 -9.47 7.86 0.33
N PRO A 120 -9.78 9.14 0.01
CA PRO A 120 -9.64 9.65 -1.36
C PRO A 120 -8.21 9.58 -1.90
N VAL A 121 -7.20 9.90 -1.06
CA VAL A 121 -5.78 9.86 -1.46
C VAL A 121 -5.34 8.42 -1.69
N VAL A 122 -5.66 7.52 -0.76
CA VAL A 122 -5.36 6.08 -0.87
C VAL A 122 -6.03 5.48 -2.11
N ARG A 123 -7.33 5.75 -2.33
CA ARG A 123 -8.05 5.23 -3.49
C ARG A 123 -7.41 5.69 -4.80
N SER A 124 -7.05 6.97 -4.90
CA SER A 124 -6.38 7.50 -6.09
C SER A 124 -4.98 6.88 -6.29
N GLN A 125 -4.19 6.74 -5.22
CA GLN A 125 -2.87 6.11 -5.29
C GLN A 125 -2.94 4.64 -5.71
N MET A 126 -3.87 3.86 -5.13
CA MET A 126 -4.06 2.45 -5.47
C MET A 126 -4.60 2.28 -6.88
N TRP A 127 -5.51 3.16 -7.30
CA TRP A 127 -6.01 3.22 -8.68
C TRP A 127 -4.85 3.48 -9.66
N LEU A 128 -4.01 4.49 -9.39
CA LEU A 128 -2.87 4.83 -10.23
C LEU A 128 -1.85 3.67 -10.27
N THR A 129 -1.61 3.04 -9.12
CA THR A 129 -0.78 1.83 -9.04
C THR A 129 -1.34 0.70 -9.91
N ALA A 130 -2.66 0.51 -9.94
CA ALA A 130 -3.29 -0.50 -10.80
C ALA A 130 -3.12 -0.19 -12.30
N GLN A 131 -2.98 1.08 -12.68
CA GLN A 131 -2.62 1.49 -14.04
C GLN A 131 -1.15 1.22 -14.36
N LEU A 132 -0.24 1.65 -13.48
CA LEU A 132 1.20 1.39 -13.59
C LEU A 132 1.50 -0.12 -13.60
N ALA A 133 0.64 -0.93 -12.99
CA ALA A 133 0.73 -2.39 -13.01
C ALA A 133 0.53 -3.03 -14.40
N ARG A 134 0.27 -2.23 -15.44
CA ARG A 134 0.22 -2.63 -16.85
C ARG A 134 1.58 -2.53 -17.55
N LEU A 135 2.59 -1.95 -16.89
CA LEU A 135 3.95 -1.86 -17.43
C LEU A 135 4.54 -3.26 -17.65
N PRO A 136 5.22 -3.50 -18.77
CA PRO A 136 5.90 -4.76 -19.01
C PRO A 136 7.03 -4.98 -17.99
N GLY A 137 7.31 -6.24 -17.67
CA GLY A 137 8.41 -6.59 -16.77
C GLY A 137 8.14 -6.41 -15.28
N LEU A 138 6.98 -5.86 -14.88
CA LEU A 138 6.62 -5.73 -13.46
C LEU A 138 6.48 -7.11 -12.80
N ARG A 139 7.17 -7.32 -11.67
CA ARG A 139 7.22 -8.60 -10.96
C ARG A 139 6.37 -8.63 -9.71
N ALA A 140 6.30 -7.53 -8.97
CA ALA A 140 5.52 -7.41 -7.74
C ALA A 140 5.20 -5.95 -7.41
N ILE A 141 4.16 -5.76 -6.60
CA ILE A 141 3.72 -4.46 -6.10
C ILE A 141 3.78 -4.49 -4.58
N GLY A 142 4.57 -3.60 -4.00
CA GLY A 142 4.75 -3.42 -2.58
C GLY A 142 3.85 -2.33 -2.02
N TRP A 143 3.24 -2.57 -0.87
CA TRP A 143 2.58 -1.55 -0.04
C TRP A 143 3.30 -1.50 1.31
N LEU A 144 4.01 -0.40 1.57
CA LEU A 144 4.90 -0.29 2.72
C LEU A 144 4.16 -0.33 4.07
N PRO A 145 3.01 0.34 4.28
CA PRO A 145 2.30 0.29 5.54
C PRO A 145 1.95 -1.11 6.03
N ALA A 146 1.60 -2.02 5.12
CA ALA A 146 1.33 -3.43 5.45
C ALA A 146 2.56 -4.35 5.29
N ARG A 147 3.71 -3.79 4.90
CA ARG A 147 4.92 -4.53 4.49
C ARG A 147 4.57 -5.70 3.57
N ALA A 148 3.63 -5.45 2.66
CA ALA A 148 3.03 -6.45 1.79
C ALA A 148 3.58 -6.35 0.37
N LEU A 149 3.77 -7.50 -0.28
CA LEU A 149 4.04 -7.63 -1.70
C LEU A 149 2.94 -8.48 -2.34
N SER A 150 2.41 -7.99 -3.45
CA SER A 150 1.37 -8.65 -4.22
C SER A 150 1.83 -8.94 -5.64
N GLY A 151 1.40 -10.07 -6.20
CA GLY A 151 1.47 -10.31 -7.63
C GLY A 151 0.67 -9.23 -8.40
N PRO A 152 1.16 -8.70 -9.54
CA PRO A 152 0.51 -7.58 -10.24
C PRO A 152 -0.94 -7.89 -10.67
N GLY A 153 -1.19 -9.12 -11.13
CA GLY A 153 -2.52 -9.56 -11.52
C GLY A 153 -3.51 -9.62 -10.36
N HIS A 154 -3.09 -10.17 -9.21
CA HIS A 154 -3.90 -10.19 -7.99
C HIS A 154 -4.19 -8.78 -7.49
N PHE A 155 -3.18 -7.93 -7.39
CA PHE A 155 -3.33 -6.55 -6.96
C PHE A 155 -4.37 -5.80 -7.80
N ARG A 156 -4.21 -5.81 -9.14
CA ARG A 156 -5.13 -5.13 -10.06
C ARG A 156 -6.58 -5.60 -9.90
N ARG A 157 -6.80 -6.92 -9.78
CA ARG A 157 -8.16 -7.47 -9.57
C ARG A 157 -8.75 -7.06 -8.23
N SER A 158 -7.94 -7.11 -7.17
CA SER A 158 -8.37 -6.78 -5.80
C SER A 158 -8.74 -5.30 -5.68
N ILE A 159 -7.84 -4.42 -6.13
CA ILE A 159 -8.06 -2.96 -6.14
C ILE A 159 -9.23 -2.59 -7.07
N GLY A 160 -9.31 -3.17 -8.27
CA GLY A 160 -10.40 -2.88 -9.21
C GLY A 160 -11.78 -3.16 -8.61
N ARG A 161 -11.99 -4.35 -8.04
CA ARG A 161 -13.25 -4.71 -7.38
C ARG A 161 -13.62 -3.76 -6.23
N TRP A 162 -12.63 -3.34 -5.46
CA TRP A 162 -12.85 -2.41 -4.37
C TRP A 162 -13.27 -1.02 -4.87
N LEU A 163 -12.59 -0.50 -5.88
CA LEU A 163 -12.90 0.81 -6.46
C LEU A 163 -14.26 0.84 -7.18
N GLU A 164 -14.73 -0.31 -7.66
CA GLU A 164 -16.10 -0.51 -8.21
C GLU A 164 -17.19 -0.58 -7.12
N GLY A 165 -16.85 -0.35 -5.84
CA GLY A 165 -17.79 -0.36 -4.71
C GLY A 165 -17.82 -1.67 -3.94
N GLY A 166 -16.90 -2.60 -4.21
CA GLY A 166 -16.70 -3.81 -3.41
C GLY A 166 -16.07 -3.55 -2.05
N ALA A 167 -15.84 -4.63 -1.30
CA ALA A 167 -15.21 -4.56 0.02
C ALA A 167 -13.75 -4.06 -0.04
N PHE A 168 -13.30 -3.46 1.07
CA PHE A 168 -11.91 -3.05 1.22
C PHE A 168 -10.96 -4.26 1.05
N PRO A 169 -9.84 -4.13 0.32
CA PRO A 169 -8.90 -5.21 0.06
C PRO A 169 -8.01 -5.43 1.28
N GLY A 170 -8.60 -6.04 2.31
CA GLY A 170 -7.94 -6.30 3.59
C GLY A 170 -6.60 -7.01 3.40
N ILE A 171 -6.52 -8.00 2.52
CA ILE A 171 -5.26 -8.61 2.12
C ILE A 171 -4.57 -7.77 1.04
N GLY A 172 -3.32 -7.39 1.30
CA GLY A 172 -2.49 -6.59 0.38
C GLY A 172 -2.40 -5.12 0.80
N LEU A 173 -3.50 -4.52 1.29
CA LEU A 173 -3.46 -3.21 1.96
C LEU A 173 -3.33 -3.31 3.48
N THR A 174 -3.61 -4.48 4.04
CA THR A 174 -3.14 -4.93 5.36
C THR A 174 -2.58 -6.35 5.23
N ALA A 175 -1.95 -6.84 6.30
CA ALA A 175 -1.58 -8.24 6.44
C ALA A 175 -2.10 -8.79 7.78
N LEU A 176 -2.30 -10.11 7.86
CA LEU A 176 -2.65 -10.81 9.09
C LEU A 176 -1.51 -11.76 9.47
N LEU A 177 -0.99 -11.58 10.68
CA LEU A 177 0.17 -12.28 11.20
C LEU A 177 -0.27 -13.11 12.41
N THR A 178 0.23 -14.33 12.51
CA THR A 178 0.19 -15.06 13.78
C THR A 178 1.32 -14.55 14.66
N VAL A 179 1.02 -14.19 15.89
CA VAL A 179 2.00 -13.69 16.87
C VAL A 179 2.39 -14.81 17.85
N PRO A 180 3.51 -14.68 18.59
CA PRO A 180 4.05 -15.78 19.41
C PRO A 180 3.12 -16.36 20.48
N ASP A 181 2.15 -15.59 20.97
CA ASP A 181 1.17 -16.05 21.97
C ASP A 181 -0.03 -16.82 21.35
N GLY A 182 0.01 -17.08 20.04
CA GLY A 182 -1.04 -17.78 19.31
C GLY A 182 -2.16 -16.87 18.79
N GLY A 183 -2.16 -15.59 19.15
CA GLY A 183 -3.13 -14.63 18.61
C GLY A 183 -2.84 -14.26 17.14
N MET A 184 -3.76 -13.51 16.55
CA MET A 184 -3.61 -12.95 15.21
C MET A 184 -3.59 -11.43 15.28
N GLN A 185 -2.76 -10.77 14.50
CA GLN A 185 -2.62 -9.32 14.50
C GLN A 185 -2.57 -8.79 13.07
N SER A 186 -3.17 -7.63 12.83
CA SER A 186 -2.94 -6.92 11.58
C SER A 186 -1.59 -6.21 11.56
N GLU A 187 -1.11 -5.96 10.34
CA GLU A 187 -0.04 -5.02 10.03
C GLU A 187 -0.54 -4.10 8.91
N GLY A 188 -0.47 -2.79 9.15
CA GLY A 188 -0.86 -1.75 8.20
C GLY A 188 -2.27 -1.20 8.41
N LEU A 189 -3.10 -1.78 9.29
CA LEU A 189 -4.41 -1.20 9.59
C LEU A 189 -4.26 0.15 10.29
N ALA A 190 -3.21 0.30 11.12
CA ALA A 190 -2.96 1.53 11.85
C ALA A 190 -2.66 2.73 10.94
N PHE A 191 -2.25 2.49 9.69
CA PHE A 191 -2.12 3.57 8.71
C PHE A 191 -3.46 4.22 8.39
N PHE A 192 -4.56 3.45 8.36
CA PHE A 192 -5.90 3.96 8.04
C PHE A 192 -6.64 4.47 9.28
N THR A 193 -6.47 3.79 10.43
CA THR A 193 -7.32 4.01 11.61
C THR A 193 -6.55 4.52 12.83
N GLY A 194 -5.22 4.49 12.82
CA GLY A 194 -4.37 4.68 13.99
C GLY A 194 -4.26 3.45 14.90
N GLN A 195 -4.98 2.37 14.61
CA GLN A 195 -5.04 1.14 15.40
C GLN A 195 -4.75 -0.12 14.57
N GLU A 196 -3.94 -1.03 15.11
CA GLU A 196 -3.90 -2.39 14.59
C GLU A 196 -5.01 -3.25 15.23
N LEU A 197 -5.57 -4.17 14.46
CA LEU A 197 -6.50 -5.17 14.93
C LEU A 197 -5.72 -6.32 15.58
N ARG A 198 -6.21 -6.80 16.71
CA ARG A 198 -5.70 -7.98 17.39
C ARG A 198 -6.83 -8.94 17.73
N ILE A 199 -6.77 -10.16 17.21
CA ILE A 199 -7.63 -11.27 17.59
C ILE A 199 -6.91 -12.09 18.67
N GLU A 200 -7.54 -12.25 19.82
CA GLU A 200 -6.97 -12.99 20.94
C GLU A 200 -6.89 -14.51 20.68
N PRO A 201 -5.95 -15.23 21.32
CA PRO A 201 -5.69 -16.65 21.04
C PRO A 201 -6.93 -17.55 21.16
N GLU A 202 -7.89 -17.21 22.03
CA GLU A 202 -9.12 -18.00 22.21
C GLU A 202 -9.97 -18.06 20.92
N LEU A 203 -9.85 -17.05 20.05
CA LEU A 203 -10.57 -16.97 18.78
C LEU A 203 -9.76 -17.52 17.60
N THR A 204 -8.46 -17.77 17.75
CA THR A 204 -7.57 -18.20 16.66
C THR A 204 -7.42 -19.72 16.54
N ALA A 205 -8.02 -20.49 17.45
CA ALA A 205 -8.04 -21.96 17.37
C ALA A 205 -8.60 -22.46 16.01
N ASP A 206 -9.57 -21.74 15.44
CA ASP A 206 -10.01 -21.88 14.06
C ASP A 206 -9.44 -20.71 13.23
N GLY A 207 -8.23 -20.90 12.69
CA GLY A 207 -7.52 -19.89 11.91
C GLY A 207 -8.34 -19.31 10.74
N PRO A 208 -8.98 -20.14 9.89
CA PRO A 208 -9.87 -19.64 8.83
C PRO A 208 -11.02 -18.78 9.35
N ARG A 209 -11.64 -19.14 10.49
CA ARG A 209 -12.68 -18.31 11.11
C ARG A 209 -12.12 -17.00 11.64
N ALA A 210 -11.00 -17.04 12.36
CA ALA A 210 -10.33 -15.84 12.86
C ALA A 210 -9.98 -14.87 11.73
N ALA A 211 -9.50 -15.38 10.60
CA ALA A 211 -9.22 -14.58 9.41
C ALA A 211 -10.48 -13.92 8.83
N ARG A 212 -11.63 -14.64 8.78
CA ARG A 212 -12.90 -14.04 8.33
C ARG A 212 -13.38 -12.93 9.27
N ILE A 213 -13.28 -13.15 10.59
CA ILE A 213 -13.56 -12.12 11.59
C ILE A 213 -12.66 -10.90 11.34
N ALA A 214 -11.36 -11.13 11.23
CA ALA A 214 -10.38 -10.08 11.07
C ALA A 214 -10.61 -9.25 9.79
N LEU A 215 -10.84 -9.89 8.65
CA LEU A 215 -11.08 -9.20 7.38
C LEU A 215 -12.37 -8.37 7.39
N ARG A 216 -13.43 -8.90 8.02
CA ARG A 216 -14.68 -8.14 8.21
C ARG A 216 -14.44 -6.90 9.07
N LEU A 217 -13.75 -7.06 10.19
CA LEU A 217 -13.47 -5.93 11.10
C LEU A 217 -12.52 -4.92 10.48
N ILE A 218 -11.50 -5.35 9.74
CA ILE A 218 -10.63 -4.44 8.97
C ILE A 218 -11.48 -3.57 8.04
N HIS A 219 -12.40 -4.16 7.29
CA HIS A 219 -13.29 -3.40 6.41
C HIS A 219 -14.14 -2.40 7.18
N GLU A 220 -14.83 -2.83 8.23
CA GLU A 220 -15.69 -1.96 9.05
C GLU A 220 -14.89 -0.83 9.73
N LEU A 221 -13.69 -1.11 10.23
CA LEU A 221 -12.82 -0.13 10.89
C LEU A 221 -12.23 0.89 9.92
N VAL A 222 -11.92 0.49 8.68
CA VAL A 222 -11.50 1.45 7.65
C VAL A 222 -12.62 2.41 7.27
N GLU A 223 -13.87 1.94 7.28
CA GLU A 223 -15.03 2.79 6.95
C GLU A 223 -15.46 3.70 8.11
N ARG A 224 -15.48 3.17 9.34
CA ARG A 224 -15.99 3.87 10.52
C ARG A 224 -14.92 4.67 11.27
N GLY A 225 -13.65 4.25 11.19
CA GLY A 225 -12.55 4.78 11.98
C GLY A 225 -12.22 3.95 13.24
N PRO A 226 -11.34 4.47 14.12
CA PRO A 226 -10.86 3.75 15.29
C PRO A 226 -11.96 3.44 16.32
N VAL A 227 -11.68 2.46 17.18
CA VAL A 227 -12.49 2.18 18.36
C VAL A 227 -11.97 3.01 19.53
N GLU A 228 -12.82 3.90 20.07
CA GLU A 228 -12.45 4.79 21.18
C GLU A 228 -12.92 4.27 22.55
N ALA A 229 -13.97 3.44 22.57
CA ALA A 229 -14.52 2.85 23.77
C ALA A 229 -14.88 1.38 23.54
N PRO A 230 -14.88 0.54 24.59
CA PRO A 230 -15.32 -0.85 24.48
C PRO A 230 -16.72 -0.98 23.89
N GLU A 231 -16.88 -1.89 22.93
CA GLU A 231 -18.17 -2.17 22.29
C GLU A 231 -18.36 -3.67 22.06
N SER A 232 -19.61 -4.08 21.88
CA SER A 232 -19.98 -5.46 21.57
C SER A 232 -20.57 -5.55 20.17
N ILE A 233 -20.16 -6.57 19.43
CA ILE A 233 -20.63 -6.84 18.07
C ILE A 233 -21.02 -8.32 17.93
N ILE A 234 -21.71 -8.63 16.83
CA ILE A 234 -22.04 -10.00 16.47
C ILE A 234 -21.07 -10.49 15.38
N GLY A 235 -20.32 -11.53 15.73
CA GLY A 235 -19.40 -12.23 14.84
C GLY A 235 -20.13 -12.95 13.70
N PRO A 236 -19.38 -13.41 12.68
CA PRO A 236 -19.94 -14.04 11.49
C PRO A 236 -20.65 -15.38 11.77
N ALA A 237 -20.43 -16.01 12.92
CA ALA A 237 -21.13 -17.22 13.34
C ALA A 237 -22.23 -16.93 14.40
N GLY A 238 -22.59 -15.67 14.61
CA GLY A 238 -23.60 -15.25 15.58
C GLY A 238 -23.10 -15.11 17.02
N GLU A 239 -21.79 -15.29 17.24
CA GLU A 239 -21.17 -15.15 18.56
C GLU A 239 -21.08 -13.67 18.99
N ALA A 240 -21.20 -13.41 20.28
CA ALA A 240 -20.93 -12.08 20.82
C ALA A 240 -19.41 -11.88 20.93
N LEU A 241 -18.90 -10.89 20.22
CA LEU A 241 -17.50 -10.46 20.29
C LEU A 241 -17.43 -9.11 20.97
N ARG A 242 -16.36 -8.90 21.74
CA ARG A 242 -16.05 -7.63 22.38
C ARG A 242 -14.81 -7.02 21.76
N LEU A 243 -14.92 -5.76 21.37
CA LEU A 243 -13.82 -4.93 20.89
C LEU A 243 -13.39 -4.02 22.02
N ASP A 244 -12.14 -4.12 22.44
CA ASP A 244 -11.57 -3.26 23.48
C ASP A 244 -10.35 -2.51 22.94
N PRO A 245 -10.36 -1.17 22.94
CA PRO A 245 -9.15 -0.42 22.63
C PRO A 245 -8.11 -0.68 23.72
N SER A 246 -6.85 -0.84 23.31
CA SER A 246 -5.75 -0.98 24.26
C SER A 246 -5.54 0.34 25.02
N PRO A 247 -4.98 0.30 26.25
CA PRO A 247 -4.73 1.52 27.03
C PRO A 247 -3.85 2.56 26.33
N ASN A 248 -2.99 2.14 25.40
CA ASN A 248 -2.14 3.02 24.61
C ASN A 248 -2.81 3.51 23.30
N GLY A 249 -4.05 3.12 23.03
CA GLY A 249 -4.82 3.49 21.85
C GLY A 249 -4.31 2.93 20.52
N ARG A 250 -3.29 2.05 20.53
CA ARG A 250 -2.64 1.53 19.30
C ARG A 250 -3.24 0.24 18.77
N PHE A 251 -4.06 -0.45 19.57
CA PHE A 251 -4.66 -1.71 19.19
C PHE A 251 -6.15 -1.70 19.52
N VAL A 252 -6.93 -2.43 18.73
CA VAL A 252 -8.26 -2.90 19.12
C VAL A 252 -8.18 -4.42 19.29
N ARG A 253 -8.45 -4.90 20.51
CA ARG A 253 -8.42 -6.31 20.87
C ARG A 253 -9.80 -6.92 20.73
N VAL A 254 -9.88 -8.07 20.09
CA VAL A 254 -11.12 -8.82 19.85
C VAL A 254 -11.07 -10.10 20.67
N ARG A 255 -12.08 -10.27 21.51
CA ARG A 255 -12.26 -11.44 22.38
C ARG A 255 -13.73 -11.86 22.39
N ILE A 256 -13.98 -13.05 22.93
CA ILE A 256 -15.35 -13.49 23.24
C ILE A 256 -15.91 -12.58 24.35
N ALA A 257 -17.16 -12.14 24.19
CA ALA A 257 -17.85 -11.30 25.17
C ALA A 257 -18.22 -12.06 26.45
#